data_AF-A0AAU9LDS9-F1
#
_entry.id   AF-A0AAU9LDS9-F1
#
_cell.length_a   1.000
_cell.length_b   1.000
_cell.length_c   1.000
_cell.angle_alpha   90.00
_cell.angle_beta   90.00
_cell.angle_gamma   90.00
#
_symmetry.space_group_name_H-M   'P 1'
#
loop_
_entity.id
_entity.type
_entity.pdbx_description
1 polymer ?
#
loop_
_entity_poly.entity_id
_entity_poly.type
_entity_poly.pdbx_seq_one_letter_code
_entity_poly.pdbx_strand_id
1 'polypeptide(L)'
;MLKDTPKRLRRVAIQGFVNRELADLRRRSSALAIATGHCCQARQLKSELARTHFHLSKLTGKAKEWALGKLVTDPIYFPDMKALKDDLRLAFKPPQDEHHHRSALLALKQGHLSMLYIISCKHDIWRSASSPIRSIR
;
A
#
# COMPACT_ATOMS: atom_id res chain seq x y z
N MET A 1 27.15 17.45 -18.89
CA MET A 1 27.56 16.19 -18.24
C MET A 1 26.91 16.13 -16.86
N LEU A 2 25.71 15.54 -16.75
CA LEU A 2 24.88 15.58 -15.54
C LEU A 2 25.33 14.46 -14.59
N LYS A 3 26.00 14.81 -13.49
CA LYS A 3 26.49 13.85 -12.49
C LYS A 3 25.30 13.25 -11.75
N ASP A 4 24.96 12.01 -12.07
CA ASP A 4 23.90 11.29 -11.37
C ASP A 4 24.28 11.07 -9.91
N THR A 5 23.49 11.65 -9.01
CA THR A 5 23.68 11.50 -7.57
C THR A 5 23.44 10.04 -7.17
N PRO A 6 24.24 9.45 -6.24
CA PRO A 6 24.13 8.04 -5.85
C PRO A 6 22.75 7.65 -5.31
N LYS A 7 21.99 8.62 -4.79
CA LYS A 7 20.59 8.44 -4.37
C LYS A 7 19.65 8.19 -5.56
N ARG A 8 19.90 8.80 -6.73
CA ARG A 8 19.11 8.61 -7.96
C ARG A 8 19.31 7.20 -8.51
N LEU A 9 20.56 6.72 -8.55
CA LEU A 9 20.89 5.37 -9.01
C LEU A 9 20.24 4.28 -8.15
N ARG A 10 20.28 4.42 -6.82
CA ARG A 10 19.58 3.49 -5.90
C ARG A 10 18.08 3.46 -6.15
N ARG A 11 17.45 4.62 -6.36
CA ARG A 11 16.02 4.70 -6.68
C ARG A 11 15.69 4.01 -8.01
N VAL A 12 16.51 4.22 -9.05
CA VAL A 12 16.33 3.59 -10.35
C VAL A 12 16.53 2.07 -10.28
N ALA A 13 17.50 1.59 -9.51
CA ALA A 13 17.74 0.16 -9.31
C ALA A 13 16.55 -0.53 -8.61
N ILE A 14 16.04 0.07 -7.53
CA ILE A 14 14.85 -0.43 -6.82
C ILE A 14 13.64 -0.43 -7.74
N GLN A 15 13.44 0.65 -8.50
CA GLN A 15 12.33 0.74 -9.46
C GLN A 15 12.45 -0.31 -10.58
N GLY A 16 13.66 -0.53 -11.10
CA GLY A 16 13.93 -1.54 -12.13
C GLY A 16 13.77 -2.96 -11.62
N PHE A 17 14.07 -3.21 -10.35
CA PHE A 17 13.79 -4.48 -9.69
C PHE A 17 12.28 -4.71 -9.54
N VAL A 18 11.56 -3.73 -8.98
CA VAL A 18 10.09 -3.76 -8.84
C VAL A 18 9.39 -3.98 -10.18
N ASN A 19 9.88 -3.36 -11.25
CA ASN A 19 9.32 -3.53 -12.59
C ASN A 19 9.57 -4.92 -13.17
N ARG A 20 10.71 -5.55 -12.87
CA ARG A 20 11.01 -6.93 -13.28
C ARG A 20 10.17 -7.95 -12.52
N GLU A 21 10.07 -7.81 -11.20
CA GLU A 21 9.18 -8.65 -10.39
C GLU A 21 7.71 -8.48 -10.81
N LEU A 22 7.30 -7.27 -11.17
CA LEU A 22 5.97 -7.03 -11.75
C LEU A 22 5.79 -7.75 -13.08
N ALA A 23 6.79 -7.69 -13.96
CA ALA A 23 6.75 -8.42 -15.23
C ALA A 23 6.66 -9.93 -14.98
N ASP A 24 7.34 -10.45 -13.96
CA ASP A 24 7.30 -11.87 -13.58
C ASP A 24 5.96 -12.27 -12.98
N LEU A 25 5.42 -11.51 -12.05
CA LEU A 25 4.08 -11.74 -11.51
C LEU A 25 3.02 -11.65 -12.61
N ARG A 26 3.14 -10.69 -13.52
CA ARG A 26 2.25 -10.55 -14.67
C ARG A 26 2.41 -11.73 -15.61
N ARG A 27 3.64 -12.16 -15.94
CA ARG A 27 3.91 -13.36 -16.74
C ARG A 27 3.34 -14.62 -16.10
N ARG A 28 3.49 -14.83 -14.79
CA ARG A 28 2.92 -15.99 -14.07
C ARG A 28 1.39 -15.95 -14.07
N SER A 29 0.80 -14.78 -13.82
CA SER A 29 -0.66 -14.60 -13.89
C SER A 29 -1.21 -14.77 -15.31
N SER A 30 -0.47 -14.31 -16.33
CA SER A 30 -0.83 -14.42 -17.74
C SER A 30 -0.60 -15.84 -18.28
N ALA A 31 0.44 -16.56 -17.84
CA ALA A 31 0.64 -17.97 -18.17
C ALA A 31 -0.53 -18.81 -17.63
N LEU A 32 -0.98 -18.51 -16.41
CA LEU A 32 -2.20 -19.09 -15.85
C LEU A 32 -3.46 -18.67 -16.65
N ALA A 33 -3.52 -17.44 -17.14
CA ALA A 33 -4.65 -16.96 -17.95
C ALA A 33 -4.72 -17.59 -19.36
N ILE A 34 -3.58 -17.73 -20.05
CA ILE A 34 -3.49 -18.30 -21.40
C ILE A 34 -3.82 -19.79 -21.36
N ALA A 35 -3.36 -20.53 -20.35
CA ALA A 35 -3.71 -21.93 -20.15
C ALA A 35 -5.22 -22.16 -19.91
N THR A 36 -5.97 -21.12 -19.54
CA THR A 36 -7.39 -21.22 -19.18
C THR A 36 -8.33 -20.39 -20.07
N GLY A 37 -7.84 -19.78 -21.17
CA GLY A 37 -8.67 -19.19 -22.23
C GLY A 37 -9.60 -18.02 -21.88
N HIS A 38 -9.53 -17.44 -20.67
CA HIS A 38 -10.45 -16.39 -20.21
C HIS A 38 -9.68 -15.21 -19.59
N CYS A 39 -10.13 -13.98 -19.85
CA CYS A 39 -9.70 -12.77 -19.13
C CYS A 39 -9.96 -12.99 -17.63
N CYS A 40 -8.93 -13.42 -16.91
CA CYS A 40 -9.03 -13.94 -15.57
C CYS A 40 -9.49 -12.85 -14.60
N GLN A 41 -10.75 -12.94 -14.17
CA GLN A 41 -11.22 -12.25 -12.99
C GLN A 41 -10.66 -12.97 -11.75
N ALA A 42 -10.25 -12.24 -10.72
CA ALA A 42 -9.70 -12.85 -9.49
C ALA A 42 -10.61 -13.96 -8.93
N ARG A 43 -11.93 -13.81 -9.05
CA ARG A 43 -12.94 -14.79 -8.62
C ARG A 43 -12.83 -16.16 -9.31
N GLN A 44 -12.23 -16.23 -10.50
CA GLN A 44 -12.10 -17.47 -11.28
C GLN A 44 -10.83 -18.27 -10.94
N LEU A 45 -9.90 -17.68 -10.17
CA LEU A 45 -8.67 -18.38 -9.78
C LEU A 45 -9.01 -19.39 -8.68
N LYS A 46 -8.60 -20.66 -8.81
CA LYS A 46 -8.90 -21.71 -7.81
C LYS A 46 -7.99 -21.65 -6.58
N SER A 47 -6.80 -21.07 -6.73
CA SER A 47 -5.81 -20.93 -5.65
C SER A 47 -5.90 -19.55 -5.00
N GLU A 48 -6.02 -19.51 -3.67
CA GLU A 48 -6.00 -18.27 -2.88
C GLU A 48 -4.70 -17.49 -3.04
N LEU A 49 -3.56 -18.18 -3.19
CA LEU A 49 -2.28 -17.56 -3.48
C LEU A 49 -2.31 -16.81 -4.82
N ALA A 50 -2.88 -17.43 -5.87
CA ALA A 50 -3.02 -16.79 -7.18
C ALA A 50 -3.97 -15.58 -7.12
N ARG A 51 -5.05 -15.66 -6.34
CA ARG A 51 -5.96 -14.52 -6.08
C ARG A 51 -5.23 -13.36 -5.42
N THR A 52 -4.41 -13.66 -4.42
CA THR A 52 -3.64 -12.69 -3.66
C THR A 52 -2.59 -12.02 -4.53
N HIS A 53 -1.84 -12.80 -5.33
CA HIS A 53 -0.86 -12.27 -6.29
C HIS A 53 -1.50 -11.43 -7.39
N PHE A 54 -2.70 -11.80 -7.85
CA PHE A 54 -3.46 -10.98 -8.77
C PHE A 54 -3.81 -9.61 -8.14
N HIS A 55 -4.24 -9.58 -6.88
CA HIS A 55 -4.52 -8.32 -6.17
C HIS A 55 -3.25 -7.49 -5.94
N LEU A 56 -2.13 -8.13 -5.61
CA LEU A 56 -0.81 -7.48 -5.52
C LEU A 56 -0.42 -6.79 -6.85
N SER A 57 -0.70 -7.43 -7.99
CA SER A 57 -0.41 -6.85 -9.31
C SER A 57 -1.13 -5.52 -9.56
N LYS A 58 -2.30 -5.33 -8.93
CA LYS A 58 -3.14 -4.12 -9.04
C LYS A 58 -2.70 -2.99 -8.10
N LEU A 59 -1.83 -3.27 -7.12
CA LEU A 59 -1.27 -2.21 -6.28
C LEU A 59 -0.36 -1.29 -7.10
N THR A 60 -0.34 -0.02 -6.70
CA THR A 60 0.46 1.04 -7.33
C THR A 60 1.22 1.85 -6.27
N GLY A 61 2.25 2.58 -6.71
CA GLY A 61 3.03 3.47 -5.85
C GLY A 61 3.69 2.77 -4.67
N LYS A 62 3.64 3.41 -3.50
CA LYS A 62 4.35 2.97 -2.28
C LYS A 62 3.81 1.67 -1.69
N ALA A 63 2.51 1.40 -1.82
CA ALA A 63 1.92 0.14 -1.39
C ALA A 63 2.50 -1.04 -2.16
N LYS A 64 2.73 -0.86 -3.46
CA LYS A 64 3.34 -1.89 -4.31
C LYS A 64 4.82 -2.13 -3.97
N GLU A 65 5.61 -1.06 -3.84
CA GLU A 65 7.02 -1.15 -3.44
C GLU A 65 7.18 -1.86 -2.09
N TRP A 66 6.33 -1.51 -1.12
CA TRP A 66 6.32 -2.11 0.20
C TRP A 66 5.98 -3.61 0.15
N ALA A 67 4.90 -3.98 -0.54
CA ALA A 67 4.46 -5.37 -0.62
C ALA A 67 5.47 -6.26 -1.38
N LEU A 68 6.07 -5.74 -2.46
CA LEU A 68 7.14 -6.46 -3.16
C LEU A 68 8.38 -6.60 -2.30
N GLY A 69 8.78 -5.58 -1.53
CA GLY A 69 9.90 -5.69 -0.59
C GLY A 69 9.71 -6.81 0.44
N LYS A 70 8.47 -7.02 0.92
CA LYS A 70 8.13 -8.16 1.78
C LYS A 70 8.25 -9.50 1.04
N LEU A 71 7.75 -9.57 -0.19
CA LEU A 71 7.77 -10.79 -1.00
C LEU A 71 9.19 -11.21 -1.44
N VAL A 72 10.10 -10.24 -1.58
CA VAL A 72 11.54 -10.51 -1.82
C VAL A 72 12.19 -11.19 -0.63
N THR A 73 11.76 -10.83 0.58
CA THR A 73 12.31 -11.39 1.82
C THR A 73 11.75 -12.79 2.06
N ASP A 74 10.45 -12.97 1.81
CA ASP A 74 9.76 -14.26 1.90
C ASP A 74 8.74 -14.40 0.77
N PRO A 75 8.95 -15.32 -0.20
CA PRO A 75 8.05 -15.54 -1.32
C PRO A 75 6.63 -15.97 -0.93
N ILE A 76 6.40 -16.46 0.29
CA ILE A 76 5.11 -16.99 0.78
C ILE A 76 4.46 -16.03 1.79
N TYR A 77 5.02 -14.82 1.98
CA TYR A 77 4.57 -13.86 3.00
C TYR A 77 3.07 -13.48 2.92
N PHE A 78 2.48 -13.50 1.73
CA PHE A 78 1.04 -13.22 1.53
C PHE A 78 0.28 -14.45 1.00
N PRO A 79 -0.04 -15.43 1.88
CA PRO A 79 -0.74 -16.65 1.46
C PRO A 79 -2.24 -16.41 1.22
N ASP A 80 -2.82 -15.40 1.87
CA ASP A 80 -4.24 -15.06 1.81
C ASP A 80 -4.44 -13.54 1.61
N MET A 81 -5.55 -13.19 0.95
CA MET A 81 -5.98 -11.84 0.70
C MET A 81 -6.29 -11.10 2.01
N LYS A 82 -6.81 -11.78 3.04
CA LYS A 82 -7.07 -11.15 4.34
C LYS A 82 -5.78 -10.66 5.00
N ALA A 83 -4.76 -11.51 5.03
CA ALA A 83 -3.43 -11.17 5.56
C ALA A 83 -2.86 -9.95 4.83
N LEU A 84 -2.89 -9.94 3.49
CA LEU A 84 -2.45 -8.80 2.68
C LEU A 84 -3.19 -7.49 3.05
N LYS A 85 -4.51 -7.54 3.21
CA LYS A 85 -5.31 -6.35 3.54
C LYS A 85 -5.02 -5.82 4.94
N ASP A 86 -4.90 -6.71 5.93
CA ASP A 86 -4.63 -6.33 7.32
C ASP A 86 -3.22 -5.74 7.45
N ASP A 87 -2.24 -6.32 6.76
CA ASP A 87 -0.87 -5.83 6.72
C ASP A 87 -0.74 -4.48 6.01
N LEU A 88 -1.44 -4.27 4.89
CA LEU A 88 -1.49 -2.97 4.22
C LEU A 88 -2.14 -1.91 5.12
N ARG A 89 -3.22 -2.26 5.83
CA ARG A 89 -3.86 -1.34 6.77
C ARG A 89 -2.93 -0.97 7.91
N LEU A 90 -2.12 -1.91 8.41
CA LEU A 90 -1.16 -1.66 9.47
C LEU A 90 0.01 -0.80 8.99
N ALA A 91 0.61 -1.14 7.84
CA ALA A 91 1.77 -0.44 7.29
C ALA A 91 1.46 1.00 6.87
N PHE A 92 0.24 1.26 6.40
CA PHE A 92 -0.23 2.58 5.98
C PHE A 92 -1.21 3.22 6.97
N LYS A 93 -1.25 2.75 8.21
CA LYS A 93 -2.05 3.40 9.25
C LYS A 93 -1.48 4.80 9.49
N PRO A 94 -2.31 5.86 9.41
CA PRO A 94 -1.83 7.20 9.70
C PRO A 94 -1.35 7.27 11.17
N PRO A 95 -0.27 8.02 11.46
CA PRO A 95 0.23 8.19 12.82
C PRO A 95 -0.92 8.67 13.72
N GLN A 96 -1.30 7.87 14.71
CA GLN A 96 -2.31 8.24 15.72
C GLN A 96 -1.68 9.12 16.79
N ASP A 97 -0.81 10.04 16.37
CA ASP A 97 -0.09 10.89 17.28
C ASP A 97 -1.02 12.02 17.75
N GLU A 98 -1.16 12.16 19.06
CA GLU A 98 -1.92 13.24 19.68
C GLU A 98 -1.35 14.61 19.26
N HIS A 99 -0.03 14.70 19.03
CA HIS A 99 0.61 15.92 18.52
C HIS A 99 0.16 16.26 17.10
N HIS A 100 -0.07 15.26 16.23
CA HIS A 100 -0.61 15.47 14.89
C HIS A 100 -2.01 16.06 14.96
N HIS A 101 -2.89 15.49 15.79
CA HIS A 101 -4.24 16.01 15.98
C HIS A 101 -4.26 17.43 16.61
N ARG A 102 -3.42 17.67 17.62
CA ARG A 102 -3.31 19.00 18.26
C ARG A 102 -2.78 20.05 17.29
N SER A 103 -1.77 19.72 16.49
CA SER A 103 -1.24 20.64 15.47
C SER A 103 -2.27 20.96 14.38
N ALA A 104 -3.04 19.97 13.91
CA ALA A 104 -4.13 20.18 12.96
C ALA A 104 -5.24 21.06 13.56
N LEU A 105 -5.62 20.83 14.82
CA LEU A 105 -6.64 21.61 15.52
C LEU A 105 -6.18 23.05 15.78
N LEU A 106 -4.91 23.27 16.12
CA LEU A 106 -4.32 24.61 16.25
C LEU A 106 -4.30 25.34 14.90
N ALA A 107 -3.90 24.66 13.81
CA ALA A 107 -3.96 25.21 12.46
C ALA A 107 -5.39 25.60 12.05
N LEU A 108 -6.40 24.79 12.41
CA LEU A 108 -7.82 25.10 12.19
C LEU A 108 -8.30 26.35 12.95
N LYS A 109 -7.76 26.60 14.15
CA LYS A 109 -8.12 27.77 14.96
C LYS A 109 -7.36 29.05 14.57
N GLN A 110 -6.18 28.92 13.96
CA GLN A 110 -5.25 30.03 13.73
C GLN A 110 -5.36 30.70 12.35
N GLY A 111 -6.08 30.16 11.35
CA GLY A 111 -6.17 30.87 10.07
C GLY A 111 -6.92 30.19 8.93
N HIS A 112 -7.05 30.98 7.86
CA HIS A 112 -7.91 30.88 6.67
C HIS A 112 -7.67 29.64 5.78
N LEU A 113 -7.89 28.45 6.35
CA LEU A 113 -7.81 27.19 5.64
C LEU A 113 -9.00 27.02 4.71
N SER A 114 -8.77 26.40 3.56
CA SER A 114 -9.86 26.10 2.63
C SER A 114 -10.89 25.21 3.32
N MET A 115 -12.17 25.38 2.98
CA MET A 115 -13.27 24.60 3.55
C MET A 115 -13.01 23.09 3.44
N LEU A 116 -12.41 22.63 2.34
CA LEU A 116 -12.02 21.23 2.12
C LEU A 116 -10.97 20.74 3.14
N TYR A 117 -9.98 21.57 3.43
CA TYR A 117 -8.96 21.24 4.43
C TYR A 117 -9.57 21.15 5.84
N ILE A 118 -10.52 22.05 6.15
CA ILE A 118 -11.27 22.04 7.42
C ILE A 118 -12.10 20.76 7.56
N ILE A 119 -12.79 20.34 6.50
CA ILE A 119 -13.58 19.10 6.48
C ILE A 119 -12.69 17.87 6.68
N SER A 120 -11.55 17.80 5.97
CA SER A 120 -10.59 16.70 6.11
C SER A 120 -10.08 16.58 7.55
N CYS A 121 -9.60 17.69 8.12
CA CYS A 121 -9.06 17.69 9.48
C CYS A 121 -10.12 17.29 10.52
N LYS A 122 -11.36 17.79 10.38
CA LYS A 122 -12.47 17.42 11.27
C LYS A 122 -12.81 15.93 11.19
N HIS A 123 -12.86 15.38 9.97
CA HIS A 123 -13.12 13.96 9.76
C HIS A 123 -12.02 13.09 10.37
N ASP A 124 -10.76 13.49 10.24
CA ASP A 124 -9.62 12.75 10.80
C ASP A 124 -9.61 12.80 12.33
N ILE A 125 -9.88 13.96 12.93
CA ILE A 125 -10.05 14.11 14.38
C ILE A 125 -11.20 13.23 14.87
N TRP A 126 -12.36 13.26 14.22
CA TRP A 126 -13.52 12.44 14.60
C TRP A 126 -13.22 10.94 14.51
N ARG A 127 -12.55 10.50 13.43
CA ARG A 127 -12.15 9.10 13.25
C ARG A 127 -11.18 8.63 14.32
N SER A 128 -10.25 9.49 14.75
CA SER A 128 -9.31 9.20 15.83
C SER A 128 -10.02 9.08 17.19
N ALA A 129 -10.96 9.99 17.50
CA ALA A 129 -11.72 10.01 18.74
C ALA A 129 -12.73 8.85 18.84
N SER A 130 -13.20 8.35 17.69
CA SER A 130 -14.16 7.25 17.59
C SER A 130 -13.50 5.86 17.56
N SER A 131 -12.17 5.80 17.46
CA SER A 131 -11.42 4.55 17.53
C SER A 131 -11.19 4.19 19.01
N PRO A 132 -11.65 3.04 19.52
CA PRO A 132 -11.39 2.68 20.91
C PRO A 132 -9.87 2.59 21.12
N ILE A 133 -9.36 3.38 22.05
CA ILE A 133 -7.98 3.31 22.53
C ILE A 133 -7.78 1.86 23.00
N ARG A 134 -7.08 1.06 22.21
CA ARG A 134 -6.69 -0.30 22.62
C ARG A 134 -5.67 -0.11 23.74
N SER A 135 -6.17 -0.19 24.97
CA SER A 135 -5.38 -0.20 26.19
C SER A 135 -4.27 -1.23 26.03
N ILE A 136 -3.02 -0.76 26.09
CA ILE A 136 -1.85 -1.60 26.24
C ILE A 136 -1.95 -2.20 27.65
N ARG A 137 -2.14 -3.51 27.72
CA ARG A 137 -1.91 -4.31 28.92
C ARG A 137 -0.91 -5.40 28.57
#